data_AF-A0A2I5HFA1-F1
#
_entry.id   AF-A0A2I5HFA1-F1
#
_cell.length_a   1.000
_cell.length_b   1.000
_cell.length_c   1.000
_cell.angle_alpha   90.00
_cell.angle_beta   90.00
_cell.angle_gamma   90.00
#
_symmetry.space_group_name_H-M   'P 1'
#
loop_
_entity.id
_entity.type
_entity.pdbx_description
1 polymer ?
#
loop_
_entity_poly.entity_id
_entity_poly.type
_entity_poly.pdbx_seq_one_letter_code
_entity_poly.pdbx_strand_id
1 'polypeptide(L)'
;MNTPRGIRNNNPGNIRWGDDWKGLVPKSQRTDKDFCQFITPEYGIRAMIVILRNYQRKHGLNTITGIINRWAPTNENNTQAYIDSVAKATDTAPDQFVHTDDSRFMMKLLQAIIRHENGVQPYGFDVFVRAVELAGG
;
A
#
# COMPACT_ATOMS: atom_id res chain seq x y z
N MET A 1 20.66 5.02 -11.86
CA MET A 1 19.72 4.03 -11.27
C MET A 1 18.35 4.24 -11.89
N ASN A 2 17.64 3.17 -12.25
CA ASN A 2 16.31 3.27 -12.85
C ASN A 2 15.26 3.36 -11.73
N THR A 3 14.39 4.37 -11.76
CA THR A 3 13.33 4.54 -10.76
C THR A 3 12.34 3.35 -10.85
N PRO A 4 11.98 2.70 -9.73
CA PRO A 4 11.01 1.60 -9.73
C PRO A 4 9.68 2.00 -10.36
N ARG A 5 9.00 1.05 -11.04
CA ARG A 5 7.73 1.29 -11.73
C ARG A 5 6.68 1.93 -10.83
N GLY A 6 6.50 1.41 -9.61
CA GLY A 6 5.51 1.94 -8.67
C GLY A 6 5.76 3.41 -8.33
N ILE A 7 7.03 3.79 -8.13
CA ILE A 7 7.41 5.19 -7.90
C ILE A 7 7.19 6.04 -9.16
N ARG A 8 7.60 5.57 -10.34
CA ARG A 8 7.38 6.28 -11.61
C ARG A 8 5.89 6.50 -11.93
N ASN A 9 5.03 5.54 -11.55
CA ASN A 9 3.60 5.60 -11.80
C ASN A 9 2.82 6.36 -10.72
N ASN A 10 3.50 6.93 -9.70
CA ASN A 10 2.86 7.45 -8.49
C ASN A 10 1.93 6.41 -7.83
N ASN A 11 2.25 5.13 -7.97
CA ASN A 11 1.50 3.98 -7.51
C ASN A 11 2.40 3.11 -6.62
N PRO A 12 2.70 3.55 -5.39
CA PRO A 12 3.70 2.89 -4.55
C PRO A 12 3.34 1.46 -4.16
N GLY A 13 2.04 1.13 -4.14
CA GLY A 13 1.54 -0.19 -3.82
C GLY A 13 1.40 -1.13 -5.02
N ASN A 14 1.85 -0.74 -6.23
CA ASN A 14 1.65 -1.54 -7.45
C ASN A 14 0.19 -1.98 -7.65
N ILE A 15 -0.77 -1.09 -7.39
CA ILE A 15 -2.20 -1.35 -7.55
C ILE A 15 -2.51 -1.55 -9.04
N ARG A 16 -3.18 -2.65 -9.38
CA ARG A 16 -3.61 -2.95 -10.76
C ARG A 16 -4.85 -2.16 -11.16
N TRP A 17 -5.04 -1.97 -12.46
CA TRP A 17 -6.29 -1.41 -12.99
C TRP A 17 -7.51 -2.28 -12.58
N GLY A 18 -8.65 -1.64 -12.32
CA GLY A 18 -9.90 -2.33 -12.02
C GLY A 18 -10.94 -1.39 -11.41
N ASP A 19 -10.54 -0.68 -10.36
CA ASP A 19 -11.38 0.31 -9.68
C ASP A 19 -11.13 1.74 -10.20
N ASP A 20 -12.14 2.58 -10.11
CA ASP A 20 -12.03 4.01 -10.43
C ASP A 20 -11.56 4.81 -9.20
N TRP A 21 -10.24 4.87 -9.04
CA TRP A 21 -9.61 5.61 -7.95
C TRP A 21 -9.59 7.12 -8.21
N LYS A 22 -9.72 7.90 -7.14
CA LYS A 22 -9.46 9.34 -7.19
C LYS A 22 -8.00 9.60 -7.57
N GLY A 23 -7.78 10.56 -8.47
CA GLY A 23 -6.45 10.97 -8.91
C GLY A 23 -5.80 10.05 -9.95
N LEU A 24 -6.56 9.17 -10.63
CA LEU A 24 -6.04 8.43 -11.77
C LEU A 24 -5.73 9.35 -12.94
N VAL A 25 -4.63 9.05 -13.63
CA VAL A 25 -4.26 9.69 -14.89
C VAL A 25 -5.34 9.42 -15.96
N PRO A 26 -5.72 10.43 -16.77
CA PRO A 26 -6.70 10.26 -17.86
C PRO A 26 -6.31 9.14 -18.80
N LYS A 27 -7.31 8.43 -19.35
CA LYS A 27 -7.07 7.26 -20.22
C LYS A 27 -6.11 7.54 -21.38
N SER A 28 -6.16 8.73 -21.98
CA SER A 28 -5.29 9.16 -23.09
C SER A 28 -3.82 9.33 -22.71
N GLN A 29 -3.49 9.43 -21.42
CA GLN A 29 -2.15 9.66 -20.90
C GLN A 29 -1.57 8.42 -20.19
N ARG A 30 -2.32 7.31 -20.14
CA ARG A 30 -1.87 6.07 -19.52
C ARG A 30 -0.80 5.40 -20.39
N THR A 31 0.33 5.10 -19.80
CA THR A 31 1.46 4.42 -20.43
C THR A 31 1.67 3.01 -19.87
N ASP A 32 1.15 2.72 -18.68
CA ASP A 32 1.22 1.39 -18.05
C ASP A 32 -0.08 0.62 -18.26
N LYS A 33 0.03 -0.59 -18.83
CA LYS A 33 -1.12 -1.41 -19.22
C LYS A 33 -1.72 -2.20 -18.06
N ASP A 34 -0.92 -2.49 -17.04
CA ASP A 34 -1.28 -3.42 -15.96
C ASP A 34 -1.55 -2.70 -14.64
N PHE A 35 -0.83 -1.60 -14.40
CA PHE A 35 -0.82 -0.89 -13.13
C PHE A 35 -1.39 0.51 -13.24
N CYS A 36 -2.18 0.90 -12.24
CA CYS A 36 -2.69 2.25 -12.10
C CYS A 36 -1.55 3.28 -12.18
N GLN A 37 -1.85 4.43 -12.78
CA GLN A 37 -1.01 5.62 -12.75
C GLN A 37 -1.81 6.75 -12.11
N PHE A 38 -1.20 7.38 -11.11
CA PHE A 38 -1.82 8.48 -10.37
C PHE A 38 -1.15 9.81 -10.73
N ILE A 39 -1.91 10.89 -10.59
CA ILE A 39 -1.41 12.24 -10.86
C ILE A 39 -0.35 12.69 -9.84
N THR A 40 -0.42 12.19 -8.61
CA THR A 40 0.57 12.42 -7.54
C THR A 40 0.70 11.17 -6.64
N PRO A 41 1.82 10.97 -5.94
CA PRO A 41 2.00 9.81 -5.05
C PRO A 41 1.01 9.77 -3.89
N GLU A 42 0.52 10.92 -3.42
CA GLU A 42 -0.51 10.99 -2.37
C GLU A 42 -1.78 10.24 -2.76
N TYR A 43 -2.19 10.31 -4.03
CA TYR A 43 -3.37 9.56 -4.51
C TYR A 43 -3.12 8.05 -4.57
N GLY A 44 -1.90 7.62 -4.94
CA GLY A 44 -1.52 6.22 -4.89
C GLY A 44 -1.51 5.67 -3.47
N ILE A 45 -0.93 6.40 -2.52
CA ILE A 45 -0.91 6.03 -1.09
C ILE A 45 -2.33 6.06 -0.51
N ARG A 46 -3.15 7.05 -0.88
CA ARG A 46 -4.57 7.11 -0.52
C ARG A 46 -5.31 5.85 -0.96
N ALA A 47 -5.09 5.37 -2.18
CA ALA A 47 -5.70 4.13 -2.65
C ALA A 47 -5.28 2.93 -1.78
N MET A 48 -4.00 2.84 -1.39
CA MET A 48 -3.54 1.82 -0.43
C MET A 48 -4.28 1.90 0.91
N ILE A 49 -4.42 3.11 1.49
CA ILE A 49 -5.15 3.32 2.76
C ILE A 49 -6.59 2.81 2.66
N VAL A 50 -7.30 3.16 1.58
CA VAL A 50 -8.69 2.72 1.36
C VAL A 50 -8.79 1.20 1.25
N ILE A 51 -7.87 0.56 0.52
CA ILE A 51 -7.84 -0.90 0.39
C ILE A 51 -7.62 -1.57 1.76
N LEU A 52 -6.60 -1.12 2.51
CA LEU A 52 -6.23 -1.72 3.80
C LEU A 52 -7.33 -1.54 4.85
N ARG A 53 -7.95 -0.35 4.94
CA ARG A 53 -9.13 -0.12 5.80
C ARG A 53 -10.30 -1.03 5.39
N ASN A 54 -10.52 -1.22 4.09
CA ASN A 54 -11.58 -2.11 3.59
C ASN A 54 -11.31 -3.58 3.90
N TYR A 55 -10.05 -4.04 3.87
CA TYR A 55 -9.68 -5.39 4.29
C TYR A 55 -10.14 -5.67 5.71
N GLN A 56 -9.91 -4.73 6.62
CA GLN A 56 -10.37 -4.87 7.99
C GLN A 56 -11.90 -4.80 8.08
N ARG A 57 -12.51 -3.72 7.57
CA ARG A 57 -13.93 -3.43 7.74
C ARG A 57 -14.86 -4.43 7.04
N LYS A 58 -14.48 -4.93 5.86
CA LYS A 58 -15.34 -5.80 5.02
C LYS A 58 -14.99 -7.28 5.13
N HIS A 59 -13.76 -7.60 5.53
CA HIS A 59 -13.26 -8.98 5.51
C HIS A 59 -12.70 -9.45 6.86
N GLY A 60 -12.72 -8.61 7.89
CA GLY A 60 -12.25 -8.98 9.23
C GLY A 60 -10.74 -9.25 9.30
N LEU A 61 -9.97 -8.75 8.34
CA LEU A 61 -8.52 -8.97 8.29
C LEU A 61 -7.83 -8.02 9.29
N ASN A 62 -7.61 -8.53 10.50
CA ASN A 62 -7.11 -7.79 11.64
C ASN A 62 -5.67 -8.19 12.04
N THR A 63 -4.90 -8.85 11.16
CA THR A 63 -3.52 -9.27 11.44
C THR A 63 -2.61 -8.96 10.24
N ILE A 64 -1.30 -8.86 10.46
CA ILE A 64 -0.34 -8.65 9.36
C ILE A 64 -0.39 -9.84 8.40
N THR A 65 -0.43 -11.06 8.93
CA THR A 65 -0.60 -12.30 8.14
C THR A 65 -1.81 -12.19 7.21
N GLY A 66 -2.99 -11.85 7.74
CA GLY A 66 -4.22 -11.76 6.96
C GLY A 66 -4.20 -10.63 5.93
N ILE A 67 -3.65 -9.47 6.30
CA ILE A 67 -3.54 -8.31 5.41
C ILE A 67 -2.60 -8.62 4.23
N ILE A 68 -1.40 -9.14 4.50
CA ILE A 68 -0.37 -9.38 3.48
C ILE A 68 -0.75 -10.55 2.57
N ASN A 69 -1.30 -11.64 3.12
CA ASN A 69 -1.82 -12.76 2.32
C ASN A 69 -2.85 -12.30 1.28
N ARG A 70 -3.68 -11.31 1.64
CA ARG A 70 -4.64 -10.74 0.70
C ARG A 70 -4.02 -9.72 -0.26
N TRP A 71 -3.08 -8.91 0.22
CA TRP A 71 -2.42 -7.89 -0.57
C TRP A 71 -1.57 -8.49 -1.71
N ALA A 72 -0.83 -9.55 -1.42
CA ALA A 72 0.08 -10.21 -2.36
C ALA A 72 0.00 -11.75 -2.23
N PRO A 73 -1.07 -12.39 -2.72
CA PRO A 73 -1.19 -13.85 -2.69
C PRO A 73 -0.20 -14.47 -3.68
N THR A 74 0.97 -14.87 -3.21
CA THR A 74 1.97 -15.60 -4.01
C THR A 74 2.34 -16.92 -3.35
N ASN A 75 3.35 -17.63 -3.88
CA ASN A 75 3.83 -18.86 -3.26
C ASN A 75 4.13 -18.65 -1.76
N GLU A 76 3.95 -19.69 -0.96
CA GLU A 76 4.01 -19.60 0.51
C GLU A 76 5.34 -18.97 0.99
N ASN A 77 6.47 -19.30 0.35
CA ASN A 77 7.79 -18.82 0.75
C ASN A 77 7.99 -17.31 0.58
N ASN A 78 7.55 -16.71 -0.53
CA ASN A 78 7.71 -15.25 -0.72
C ASN A 78 6.75 -14.48 0.19
N THR A 79 5.57 -15.04 0.43
CA THR A 79 4.56 -14.43 1.28
C THR A 79 4.99 -14.42 2.74
N GLN A 80 5.61 -15.49 3.25
CA GLN A 80 6.14 -15.53 4.62
C GLN A 80 7.24 -14.48 4.83
N ALA A 81 8.19 -14.38 3.90
CA ALA A 81 9.25 -13.36 3.98
C ALA A 81 8.69 -11.93 3.96
N TYR A 82 7.60 -11.69 3.23
CA TYR A 82 6.89 -10.42 3.25
C TYR A 82 6.24 -10.16 4.62
N ILE A 83 5.53 -11.14 5.17
CA ILE A 83 4.92 -11.05 6.50
C ILE A 83 5.97 -10.73 7.56
N ASP A 84 7.10 -11.46 7.58
CA ASP A 84 8.19 -11.27 8.54
C ASP A 84 8.82 -9.88 8.40
N SER A 85 9.03 -9.42 7.16
CA SER A 85 9.58 -8.10 6.89
C SER A 85 8.63 -6.99 7.36
N VAL A 86 7.33 -7.15 7.20
CA VAL A 86 6.32 -6.16 7.64
C VAL A 86 6.19 -6.18 9.15
N ALA A 87 6.10 -7.37 9.76
CA ALA A 87 6.04 -7.55 11.22
C ALA A 87 7.22 -6.89 11.93
N LYS A 88 8.44 -7.08 11.40
CA LYS A 88 9.64 -6.43 11.91
C LYS A 88 9.60 -4.90 11.77
N ALA A 89 9.09 -4.40 10.65
CA ALA A 89 9.03 -2.96 10.38
C ALA A 89 7.95 -2.25 11.21
N THR A 90 6.86 -2.94 11.55
CA THR A 90 5.77 -2.39 12.36
C THR A 90 6.00 -2.55 13.86
N ASP A 91 6.91 -3.45 14.26
CA ASP A 91 7.11 -3.90 15.65
C ASP A 91 5.82 -4.54 16.19
N THR A 92 5.31 -5.53 15.44
CA THR A 92 4.04 -6.20 15.72
C THR A 92 4.13 -7.65 15.28
N ALA A 93 3.71 -8.58 16.14
CA ALA A 93 3.75 -9.99 15.77
C ALA A 93 2.77 -10.28 14.60
N PRO A 94 3.10 -11.22 13.68
CA PRO A 94 2.30 -11.48 12.47
C PRO A 94 0.80 -11.66 12.69
N ASP A 95 0.43 -12.41 13.75
CA ASP A 95 -0.95 -12.77 14.09
C ASP A 95 -1.54 -11.93 15.24
N GLN A 96 -0.81 -10.90 15.71
CA GLN A 96 -1.34 -9.96 16.67
C GLN A 96 -2.48 -9.15 16.05
N PHE A 97 -3.52 -8.87 16.84
CA PHE A 97 -4.60 -7.99 16.42
C PHE A 97 -4.08 -6.57 16.15
N VAL A 98 -4.47 -5.99 15.01
CA VAL A 98 -4.11 -4.63 14.60
C VAL A 98 -5.32 -3.82 14.20
N HIS A 99 -5.19 -2.49 14.33
CA HIS A 99 -6.20 -1.52 13.87
C HIS A 99 -5.62 -0.70 12.71
N THR A 100 -6.18 -0.88 11.51
CA THR A 100 -5.89 -0.08 10.32
C THR A 100 -6.38 1.37 10.42
N ASP A 101 -7.22 1.66 11.41
CA ASP A 101 -7.63 3.02 11.75
C ASP A 101 -6.64 3.72 12.73
N ASP A 102 -5.70 3.01 13.36
CA ASP A 102 -4.58 3.64 14.08
C ASP A 102 -3.58 4.20 13.08
N SER A 103 -3.50 5.52 12.98
CA SER A 103 -2.62 6.22 12.02
C SER A 103 -1.14 5.87 12.19
N ARG A 104 -0.67 5.58 13.42
CA ARG A 104 0.74 5.21 13.65
C ARG A 104 1.03 3.84 13.08
N PHE A 105 0.16 2.87 13.32
CA PHE A 105 0.29 1.53 12.76
C PHE A 105 0.14 1.56 11.23
N MET A 106 -0.91 2.21 10.72
CA MET A 106 -1.17 2.35 9.28
C MET A 106 0.03 2.96 8.56
N MET A 107 0.65 4.00 9.12
CA MET A 107 1.80 4.62 8.48
C MET A 107 3.03 3.71 8.42
N LYS A 108 3.34 2.97 9.51
CA LYS A 108 4.41 1.95 9.48
C LYS A 108 4.11 0.86 8.46
N LEU A 109 2.86 0.39 8.40
CA LEU A 109 2.41 -0.62 7.45
C LEU A 109 2.57 -0.16 5.99
N LEU A 110 2.13 1.06 5.66
CA LEU A 110 2.29 1.64 4.32
C LEU A 110 3.77 1.75 3.93
N GLN A 111 4.62 2.25 4.82
CA GLN A 111 6.05 2.36 4.55
C GLN A 111 6.69 1.00 4.29
N ALA A 112 6.33 -0.02 5.08
CA ALA A 112 6.81 -1.39 4.92
C ALA A 112 6.39 -1.99 3.57
N ILE A 113 5.11 -1.87 3.21
CA ILE A 113 4.58 -2.34 1.92
C ILE A 113 5.31 -1.64 0.77
N ILE A 114 5.40 -0.30 0.79
CA ILE A 114 6.05 0.46 -0.30
C ILE A 114 7.51 0.04 -0.47
N ARG A 115 8.24 -0.13 0.64
CA ARG A 115 9.62 -0.58 0.61
C ARG A 115 9.75 -1.99 0.03
N HIS A 116 8.85 -2.90 0.39
CA HIS A 116 8.84 -4.26 -0.17
C HIS A 116 8.55 -4.25 -1.68
N GLU A 117 7.53 -3.49 -2.10
CA GLU A 117 7.08 -3.40 -3.49
C GLU A 117 8.09 -2.76 -4.45
N ASN A 118 8.90 -1.82 -3.96
CA ASN A 118 9.78 -1.00 -4.81
C ASN A 118 11.27 -1.14 -4.45
N GLY A 119 11.61 -1.90 -3.42
CA GLY A 119 12.95 -1.94 -2.81
C GLY A 119 13.34 -0.67 -2.03
N VAL A 120 12.53 0.39 -2.12
CA VAL A 120 12.75 1.69 -1.48
C VAL A 120 11.42 2.34 -1.11
N GLN A 121 11.43 3.11 -0.03
CA GLN A 121 10.35 4.01 0.34
C GLN A 121 10.93 5.43 0.29
N PRO A 122 10.67 6.23 -0.77
CA PRO A 122 11.33 7.51 -0.97
C PRO A 122 10.51 8.72 -0.46
N TYR A 123 9.32 8.49 0.08
CA TYR A 123 8.37 9.55 0.42
C TYR A 123 8.59 10.10 1.83
N GLY A 124 8.55 11.41 1.97
CA GLY A 124 8.55 12.08 3.27
C GLY A 124 7.25 11.84 4.06
N PHE A 125 7.30 12.10 5.36
CA PHE A 125 6.15 12.01 6.26
C PHE A 125 4.95 12.86 5.78
N ASP A 126 5.23 14.04 5.23
CA ASP A 126 4.24 14.98 4.71
C ASP A 126 3.36 14.39 3.59
N VAL A 127 3.93 13.52 2.75
CA VAL A 127 3.19 12.82 1.68
C VAL A 127 2.16 11.87 2.28
N PHE A 128 2.54 11.14 3.35
CA PHE A 128 1.61 10.24 4.03
C PHE A 128 0.50 11.00 4.75
N VAL A 129 0.82 12.12 5.40
CA VAL A 129 -0.18 12.98 6.04
C VAL A 129 -1.24 13.44 5.03
N ARG A 130 -0.80 14.00 3.89
CA ARG A 130 -1.72 14.41 2.81
C ARG A 130 -2.56 13.24 2.28
N ALA A 131 -1.95 12.06 2.13
CA ALA A 131 -2.68 10.88 1.67
C ALA A 131 -3.78 10.43 2.65
N VAL A 132 -3.52 10.51 3.96
CA VAL A 132 -4.52 10.23 5.02
C VAL A 132 -5.67 11.24 4.97
N GLU A 133 -5.36 12.53 4.85
CA GLU A 133 -6.39 13.58 4.70
C GLU A 133 -7.28 13.33 3.48
N LEU A 134 -6.69 12.99 2.33
CA LEU A 134 -7.42 12.64 1.10
C LEU A 134 -8.26 11.36 1.21
N ALA A 135 -7.95 10.47 2.15
CA ALA A 135 -8.70 9.25 2.42
C ALA A 135 -9.96 9.50 3.27
N GLY A 136 -10.10 10.71 3.83
CA GLY A 136 -11.13 11.07 4.79
C GLY A 136 -10.75 10.58 6.18
N GLY A 137 -10.05 11.43 6.93
CA GLY A 137 -9.49 11.20 8.27
C GLY A 137 -10.16 10.10 9.07
#